data_AF-A0A963YMD9-F1
#
_entry.id   AF-A0A963YMD9-F1
#
_cell.length_a   1.000
_cell.length_b   1.000
_cell.length_c   1.000
_cell.angle_alpha   90.00
_cell.angle_beta   90.00
_cell.angle_gamma   90.00
#
_symmetry.space_group_name_H-M   'P 1'
#
loop_
_entity.id
_entity.type
_entity.pdbx_description
1 polymer ?
#
loop_
_entity_poly.entity_id
_entity_poly.type
_entity_poly.pdbx_seq_one_letter_code
_entity_poly.pdbx_strand_id
1 'polypeptide(L)'
;PASGYVGPASALLIGAVAGVLCQEAVALIRNRTRLDDTLDVFAVHGVGGIFGTVMVAVLGAGAWVAQIGALVIVGVFTLAGSWVLIRLCALAVPLRVDAEAEFNGLDIATHGERAYDMNS
;
A
#
# COMPACT_ATOMS: atom_id res chain seq x y z
N PRO A 1 1.50 -5.76 12.88
CA PRO A 1 2.75 -5.67 13.70
C PRO A 1 2.53 -5.96 15.21
N ALA A 2 1.42 -5.55 15.83
CA ALA A 2 1.24 -5.62 17.29
C ALA A 2 0.71 -6.95 17.88
N SER A 3 0.36 -7.95 17.05
CA SER A 3 -0.38 -9.15 17.47
C SER A 3 0.29 -9.99 18.58
N GLY A 4 1.61 -9.98 18.68
CA GLY A 4 2.36 -10.70 19.72
C GLY A 4 2.63 -9.92 21.00
N TYR A 5 2.23 -8.64 21.06
CA TYR A 5 2.64 -7.71 22.12
C TYR A 5 1.48 -7.05 22.86
N VAL A 6 0.24 -7.18 22.37
CA VAL A 6 -0.94 -6.52 22.93
C VAL A 6 -2.02 -7.52 23.31
N GLY A 7 -2.82 -7.20 24.34
CA GLY A 7 -3.96 -8.02 24.76
C GLY A 7 -5.19 -7.87 23.83
N PRO A 8 -6.23 -8.70 24.01
CA PRO A 8 -7.42 -8.69 23.13
C PRO A 8 -8.17 -7.35 23.07
N ALA A 9 -8.33 -6.66 24.21
CA ALA A 9 -9.02 -5.36 24.24
C ALA A 9 -8.26 -4.28 23.44
N SER A 10 -6.94 -4.21 23.60
CA SER A 10 -6.07 -3.34 22.80
C SER A 10 -6.07 -3.72 21.33
N ALA A 11 -6.12 -5.01 20.98
CA ALA A 11 -6.21 -5.45 19.60
C ALA A 11 -7.51 -4.98 18.93
N LEU A 12 -8.65 -5.05 19.64
CA LEU A 12 -9.93 -4.54 19.16
C LEU A 12 -9.87 -3.02 18.92
N LEU A 13 -9.26 -2.27 19.84
CA LEU A 13 -9.06 -0.83 19.69
C LEU A 13 -8.20 -0.50 18.46
N ILE A 14 -7.06 -1.19 18.29
CA ILE A 14 -6.18 -1.00 17.14
C ILE A 14 -6.94 -1.28 15.84
N GLY A 15 -7.70 -2.39 15.77
CA GLY A 15 -8.48 -2.74 14.59
C GLY A 15 -9.56 -1.70 14.25
N ALA A 16 -10.33 -1.25 15.25
CA ALA A 16 -11.37 -0.25 15.06
C ALA A 16 -10.81 1.08 14.55
N VAL A 17 -9.72 1.56 15.15
CA VAL A 17 -9.06 2.81 14.74
C VAL A 17 -8.41 2.64 13.37
N ALA A 18 -7.72 1.54 13.11
CA ALA A 18 -7.08 1.27 11.82
C ALA A 18 -8.11 1.22 10.67
N GLY A 19 -9.29 0.64 10.90
CA GLY A 19 -10.36 0.61 9.90
C GLY A 19 -10.81 2.00 9.47
N VAL A 20 -11.10 2.89 10.43
CA VAL A 20 -11.47 4.29 10.14
C VAL A 20 -10.29 5.04 9.52
N LEU A 21 -9.10 4.91 10.09
CA LEU A 21 -7.90 5.60 9.62
C LEU A 21 -7.55 5.25 8.17
N CYS A 22 -7.56 3.96 7.81
CA CYS A 22 -7.25 3.52 6.45
C CYS A 22 -8.36 3.96 5.47
N GLN A 23 -9.63 3.94 5.88
CA GLN A 23 -10.72 4.45 5.05
C GLN A 23 -10.56 5.94 4.72
N GLU A 24 -10.23 6.75 5.74
CA GLU A 24 -9.97 8.18 5.53
C GLU A 24 -8.69 8.42 4.72
N ALA A 25 -7.67 7.56 4.87
CA ALA A 25 -6.46 7.63 4.05
C ALA A 25 -6.76 7.36 2.56
N VAL A 26 -7.60 6.37 2.25
CA VAL A 26 -8.09 6.10 0.88
C VAL A 26 -8.80 7.33 0.33
N ALA A 27 -9.76 7.87 1.08
CA ALA A 27 -10.52 9.05 0.66
C ALA A 27 -9.61 10.26 0.42
N LEU A 28 -8.61 10.47 1.28
CA LEU A 28 -7.65 11.56 1.15
C LEU A 28 -6.77 11.38 -0.09
N ILE A 29 -6.17 10.20 -0.27
CA ILE A 29 -5.25 9.93 -1.39
C ILE A 29 -5.99 10.06 -2.71
N ARG A 30 -7.16 9.43 -2.84
CA ARG A 30 -7.95 9.42 -4.08
C ARG A 30 -8.51 10.80 -4.45
N ASN A 31 -9.00 11.56 -3.45
CA ASN A 31 -9.72 12.80 -3.73
C ASN A 31 -8.85 14.06 -3.65
N ARG A 32 -7.68 14.00 -3.02
CA ARG A 32 -6.84 15.19 -2.80
C ARG A 32 -5.43 15.08 -3.36
N THR A 33 -5.02 13.92 -3.86
CA THR A 33 -3.71 13.75 -4.48
C THR A 33 -3.84 13.34 -5.94
N ARG A 34 -2.73 13.32 -6.66
CA ARG A 34 -2.63 12.79 -8.02
C ARG A 34 -2.01 11.39 -8.06
N LEU A 35 -1.91 10.74 -6.90
CA LEU A 35 -1.33 9.41 -6.80
C LEU A 35 -2.36 8.40 -7.27
N ASP A 36 -1.99 7.62 -8.28
CA ASP A 36 -2.80 6.50 -8.77
C ASP A 36 -2.42 5.22 -8.00
N ASP A 37 -2.88 5.16 -6.74
CA ASP A 37 -2.81 3.95 -5.91
C ASP A 37 -4.01 3.07 -6.24
N THR A 38 -3.97 2.42 -7.40
CA THR A 38 -5.12 1.76 -8.04
C THR A 38 -5.88 0.81 -7.13
N LEU A 39 -5.16 0.06 -6.30
CA LEU A 39 -5.70 -0.92 -5.35
C LEU A 39 -5.60 -0.48 -3.89
N ASP A 40 -5.37 0.82 -3.65
CA ASP A 40 -5.28 1.42 -2.31
C ASP A 40 -4.21 0.73 -1.42
N VAL A 41 -3.12 0.24 -2.03
CA VAL A 41 -2.10 -0.57 -1.34
C VAL A 41 -1.36 0.27 -0.31
N PHE A 42 -0.97 1.49 -0.66
CA PHE A 42 -0.30 2.37 0.29
C PHE A 42 -1.28 2.87 1.35
N ALA A 43 -2.49 3.25 0.94
CA ALA A 43 -3.52 3.74 1.84
C ALA A 43 -3.90 2.72 2.93
N VAL A 44 -4.01 1.43 2.59
CA VAL A 44 -4.43 0.39 3.54
C VAL A 44 -3.22 -0.27 4.21
N HIS A 45 -2.24 -0.75 3.45
CA HIS A 45 -1.11 -1.50 4.02
C HIS A 45 0.00 -0.57 4.54
N GLY A 46 0.31 0.50 3.81
CA GLY A 46 1.30 1.48 4.20
C GLY A 46 0.89 2.23 5.47
N VAL A 47 -0.24 2.95 5.42
CA VAL A 47 -0.74 3.73 6.58
C VAL A 47 -1.12 2.80 7.73
N GLY A 48 -1.83 1.70 7.46
CA GLY A 48 -2.19 0.72 8.49
C GLY A 48 -0.97 0.08 9.15
N GLY A 49 0.08 -0.22 8.37
CA GLY A 49 1.36 -0.72 8.86
C GLY A 49 2.12 0.28 9.74
N ILE A 50 2.15 1.55 9.33
CA ILE A 50 2.72 2.65 10.11
C ILE A 50 1.99 2.78 11.44
N PHE A 51 0.67 2.92 11.39
CA PHE A 51 -0.17 3.03 12.59
C PHE A 51 0.02 1.83 13.52
N GLY A 52 -0.06 0.61 12.99
CA GLY A 52 0.12 -0.60 13.79
C GLY A 52 1.49 -0.66 14.46
N THR A 53 2.56 -0.19 13.79
CA THR A 53 3.92 -0.19 14.35
C THR A 53 4.04 0.83 15.48
N VAL A 54 3.42 2.00 15.34
CA VAL A 54 3.32 2.98 16.45
C VAL A 54 2.55 2.37 17.62
N MET A 55 1.48 1.61 17.37
CA MET A 55 0.71 0.96 18.43
C MET A 55 1.50 -0.12 19.19
N VAL A 56 2.57 -0.70 18.61
CA VAL A 56 3.50 -1.56 19.37
C VAL A 56 4.17 -0.77 20.48
N ALA A 57 4.60 0.48 20.23
CA ALA A 57 5.21 1.32 21.25
C ALA A 57 4.20 1.82 22.29
N VAL A 58 2.99 2.18 21.83
CA VAL A 58 1.95 2.75 22.71
C VAL A 58 1.33 1.69 23.62
N LEU A 59 0.91 0.55 23.06
CA LEU A 59 0.07 -0.45 23.75
C LEU A 59 0.81 -1.77 24.00
N GLY A 60 1.90 -2.04 23.29
CA GLY A 60 2.67 -3.29 23.38
C GLY A 60 4.00 -3.16 24.14
N ALA A 61 4.21 -2.06 24.86
CA ALA A 61 5.45 -1.75 25.58
C ALA A 61 6.73 -1.80 24.71
N GLY A 62 6.61 -1.61 23.40
CA GLY A 62 7.74 -1.52 22.50
C GLY A 62 8.56 -0.25 22.72
N ALA A 63 9.88 -0.33 22.56
CA ALA A 63 10.73 0.86 22.67
C ALA A 63 10.45 1.85 21.54
N TRP A 64 10.08 3.09 21.88
CA TRP A 64 9.77 4.16 20.92
C TRP A 64 10.87 4.37 19.88
N VAL A 65 12.12 4.44 20.32
CA VAL A 65 13.28 4.62 19.43
C VAL A 65 13.37 3.48 18.42
N ALA A 66 13.09 2.24 18.84
CA ALA A 66 13.12 1.09 17.95
C ALA A 66 11.96 1.13 16.93
N GLN A 67 10.74 1.45 17.35
CA GLN A 67 9.57 1.46 16.45
C GLN A 67 9.65 2.61 15.44
N ILE A 68 9.99 3.82 15.88
CA ILE A 68 10.16 4.96 14.96
C ILE A 68 11.40 4.78 14.08
N GLY A 69 12.50 4.27 14.64
CA GLY A 69 13.69 3.94 13.87
C GLY A 69 13.40 2.92 12.77
N ALA A 70 12.67 1.85 13.09
CA ALA A 70 12.23 0.87 12.11
C ALA A 70 11.36 1.48 11.00
N LEU A 71 10.40 2.35 11.35
CA LEU A 71 9.56 3.02 10.36
C LEU A 71 10.37 3.90 9.40
N VAL A 72 11.33 4.67 9.92
CA VAL A 72 12.20 5.52 9.09
C VAL A 72 13.10 4.67 8.21
N ILE A 73 13.77 3.65 8.78
CA ILE A 73 14.69 2.79 8.03
C ILE A 73 13.94 2.04 6.93
N VAL A 74 12.82 1.39 7.26
CA VAL A 74 12.01 0.65 6.28
C VAL A 74 11.41 1.60 5.25
N GLY A 75 10.88 2.75 5.67
CA GLY A 75 10.31 3.74 4.75
C GLY A 75 11.34 4.28 3.75
N VAL A 76 12.53 4.63 4.20
CA VAL A 76 13.62 5.08 3.30
C VAL A 76 14.06 3.94 2.40
N PHE A 77 14.26 2.74 2.94
CA PHE A 77 14.71 1.59 2.18
C PHE A 77 13.72 1.19 1.08
N THR A 78 12.42 1.11 1.40
CA THR A 78 11.41 0.72 0.41
C THR A 78 11.20 1.81 -0.63
N LEU A 79 11.14 3.09 -0.24
CA LEU A 79 10.99 4.19 -1.21
C LEU A 79 12.20 4.30 -2.14
N ALA A 80 13.41 4.35 -1.60
CA ALA A 80 14.62 4.48 -2.41
C ALA A 80 14.89 3.21 -3.22
N GLY A 81 14.77 2.04 -2.60
CA GLY A 81 14.98 0.74 -3.25
C GLY A 81 14.00 0.50 -4.39
N SER A 82 12.69 0.66 -4.15
CA SER A 82 11.69 0.51 -5.20
C SER A 82 11.87 1.53 -6.31
N TRP A 83 12.18 2.79 -5.99
CA TRP A 83 12.45 3.81 -7.02
C TRP A 83 13.64 3.43 -7.89
N VAL A 84 14.77 3.02 -7.31
CA VAL A 84 15.95 2.58 -8.06
C VAL A 84 15.62 1.39 -8.95
N LEU A 85 14.97 0.36 -8.40
CA LEU A 85 14.63 -0.86 -9.15
C LEU A 85 13.68 -0.56 -10.31
N ILE A 86 12.63 0.23 -10.08
CA ILE A 86 11.70 0.66 -11.13
C ILE A 86 12.46 1.39 -12.23
N ARG A 87 13.40 2.29 -11.90
CA ARG A 87 14.20 3.02 -12.90
C ARG A 87 15.13 2.09 -13.67
N LEU A 88 15.77 1.14 -13.02
CA LEU A 88 16.63 0.16 -13.69
C LEU A 88 15.80 -0.73 -14.64
N CYS A 89 14.63 -1.21 -14.20
CA CYS A 89 13.74 -1.97 -15.07
C CYS A 89 13.27 -1.13 -16.27
N ALA A 90 12.96 0.16 -16.06
CA ALA A 90 12.55 1.08 -17.12
C ALA A 90 13.64 1.35 -18.17
N LEU A 91 14.92 1.06 -17.87
CA LEU A 91 16.00 1.11 -18.87
C LEU A 91 16.02 -0.13 -19.77
N ALA A 92 15.49 -1.26 -19.29
CA ALA A 92 15.48 -2.52 -20.01
C ALA A 92 14.18 -2.75 -20.80
N VAL A 93 13.04 -2.40 -20.21
CA VAL A 93 11.70 -2.61 -20.80
C VAL A 93 10.75 -1.47 -20.45
N PRO A 94 9.79 -1.12 -21.32
CA PRO A 94 8.72 -0.18 -20.96
C PRO A 94 7.86 -0.78 -19.84
N LEU A 95 7.65 -0.02 -18.76
CA LEU A 95 6.86 -0.48 -17.61
C LEU A 95 5.35 -0.27 -17.76
N ARG A 96 4.93 0.63 -18.66
CA ARG A 96 3.53 0.91 -18.97
C ARG A 96 3.29 0.57 -20.44
N VAL A 97 2.14 -0.04 -20.72
CA VAL A 97 1.69 -0.30 -22.09
C VAL A 97 1.47 1.02 -22.84
N ASP A 98 1.42 0.96 -24.17
CA ASP A 98 1.07 2.15 -24.96
C ASP A 98 -0.40 2.56 -24.75
N ALA A 99 -0.75 3.78 -25.18
CA ALA A 99 -2.06 4.35 -24.94
C ALA A 99 -3.21 3.61 -25.65
N GLU A 100 -2.95 2.95 -26.79
CA GLU A 100 -3.96 2.18 -27.50
C GLU A 100 -4.23 0.86 -26.77
N ALA A 101 -3.18 0.16 -26.33
CA ALA A 101 -3.30 -1.02 -25.49
C ALA A 101 -3.99 -0.72 -24.15
N GLU A 102 -3.69 0.44 -23.54
CA GLU A 102 -4.37 0.89 -22.32
C GLU A 102 -5.86 1.16 -22.54
N PHE A 103 -6.22 1.76 -23.68
CA PHE A 103 -7.62 2.06 -24.05
C PHE A 103 -8.43 0.80 -24.38
N ASN A 104 -7.84 -0.14 -25.13
CA ASN A 104 -8.49 -1.38 -25.55
C ASN A 104 -8.57 -2.43 -24.43
N GLY A 105 -7.77 -2.27 -23.37
CA GLY A 105 -7.67 -3.20 -22.25
C GLY A 105 -6.59 -4.27 -22.46
N LEU A 106 -5.88 -4.61 -21.38
CA LEU A 106 -4.75 -5.55 -21.45
C LEU A 106 -5.16 -6.97 -21.82
N ASP A 107 -6.38 -7.42 -21.49
CA ASP A 107 -6.90 -8.74 -21.86
C ASP A 107 -6.82 -8.95 -23.38
N ILE A 108 -7.30 -7.97 -24.17
CA ILE A 108 -7.24 -8.03 -25.62
C ILE A 108 -5.83 -7.75 -26.13
N ALA A 109 -5.22 -6.65 -25.65
CA ALA A 109 -3.96 -6.15 -26.24
C ALA A 109 -2.76 -7.05 -25.94
N THR A 110 -2.75 -7.74 -24.80
CA THR A 110 -1.63 -8.58 -24.35
C THR A 110 -1.93 -10.08 -24.43
N HIS A 111 -3.18 -10.48 -24.16
CA HIS A 111 -3.56 -11.89 -24.05
C HIS A 111 -4.43 -12.38 -25.22
N GLY A 112 -4.96 -11.47 -26.06
CA GLY A 112 -5.79 -11.83 -27.22
C GLY A 112 -7.15 -12.43 -26.84
N GLU A 113 -7.57 -12.25 -25.60
CA GLU A 113 -8.78 -12.85 -25.04
C GLU A 113 -9.66 -11.81 -24.34
N ARG A 114 -10.93 -12.16 -24.11
CA ARG A 114 -11.83 -11.39 -23.24
C ARG A 114 -12.07 -12.19 -21.98
N ALA A 115 -11.88 -11.57 -20.81
CA ALA A 115 -12.21 -12.24 -19.55
C ALA A 115 -13.68 -12.69 -19.48
N TYR A 116 -14.59 -11.91 -20.08
CA TYR A 116 -16.02 -12.21 -20.14
C TYR A 116 -16.61 -11.82 -21.50
N ASP A 117 -17.42 -12.72 -22.09
CA ASP A 117 -18.23 -12.39 -23.25
C ASP A 117 -19.53 -11.73 -22.81
N MET A 118 -19.73 -10.48 -23.22
CA MET A 118 -20.98 -9.72 -23.00
C MET A 118 -22.06 -10.19 -23.99
N ASN A 119 -22.40 -11.48 -23.96
CA ASN A 119 -23.63 -11.99 -24.56
C ASN A 119 -24.72 -12.00 -23.48
N SER A 120 -25.68 -11.09 -23.60
CA SER A 120 -27.05 -11.29 -23.08
C SER A 120 -27.92 -11.81 -24.20
#